data_AF-A0A7V5FPT1-F1
#
_entry.id   AF-A0A7V5FPT1-F1
#
_cell.length_a   1.000
_cell.length_b   1.000
_cell.length_c   1.000
_cell.angle_alpha   90.00
_cell.angle_beta   90.00
_cell.angle_gamma   90.00
#
_symmetry.space_group_name_H-M   'P 1'
#
loop_
_entity.id
_entity.type
_entity.pdbx_description
1 polymer ?
#
loop_
_entity_poly.entity_id
_entity_poly.type
_entity_poly.pdbx_seq_one_letter_code
_entity_poly.pdbx_strand_id
1 'polypeptide(L)'
;LENESGSTPVPDRALVLAGALLHDIAKTPCLDGSCDHAAFGAEICKRHGYPEVAGIVKEHVILQEHDPARYESGLFTAREIVYYADKRVRHAQIVSLKQRLEYIINQYGNNDPKRHALIRENFERCLQMEEAIFALLPFTPVELEYHVHFPKGPTKKER
;
A
#
# COMPACT_ATOMS: atom_id res chain seq x y z
N LEU A 1 37.22 -17.35 2.63
CA LEU A 1 36.09 -17.81 1.78
C LEU A 1 34.95 -16.89 2.12
N GLU A 2 34.51 -16.15 1.13
CA GLU A 2 33.82 -14.86 1.25
C GLU A 2 32.45 -15.00 1.92
N ASN A 3 32.14 -14.02 2.78
CA ASN A 3 30.80 -13.77 3.29
C ASN A 3 29.93 -13.34 2.10
N GLU A 4 29.08 -14.24 1.61
CA GLU A 4 27.96 -13.83 0.77
C GLU A 4 26.98 -13.10 1.66
N SER A 5 26.99 -11.77 1.55
CA SER A 5 25.92 -10.89 2.03
C SER A 5 24.62 -11.36 1.42
N GLY A 6 23.84 -12.14 2.20
CA GLY A 6 22.51 -12.60 1.84
C GLY A 6 21.57 -11.42 1.65
N SER A 7 21.53 -10.87 0.44
CA SER A 7 20.53 -9.88 0.05
C SER A 7 19.18 -10.58 0.09
N THR A 8 18.32 -10.20 1.03
CA THR A 8 16.91 -10.52 0.97
C THR A 8 16.38 -10.05 -0.39
N PRO A 9 15.71 -10.93 -1.18
CA PRO A 9 15.23 -10.55 -2.50
C PRO A 9 14.16 -9.48 -2.36
N VAL A 10 14.48 -8.28 -2.85
CA VAL A 10 13.55 -7.16 -2.99
C VAL A 10 12.64 -7.44 -4.20
N PRO A 11 11.33 -7.14 -4.15
CA PRO A 11 10.44 -7.35 -5.28
C PRO A 11 10.86 -6.52 -6.50
N ASP A 12 10.50 -7.01 -7.70
CA ASP A 12 10.76 -6.28 -8.95
C ASP A 12 10.20 -4.86 -8.88
N ARG A 13 11.10 -3.88 -8.98
CA ARG A 13 10.78 -2.46 -8.92
C ARG A 13 9.80 -2.04 -10.02
N ALA A 14 9.92 -2.59 -11.23
CA ALA A 14 9.02 -2.25 -12.34
C ALA A 14 7.58 -2.68 -12.03
N LEU A 15 7.43 -3.87 -11.43
CA LEU A 15 6.14 -4.40 -11.01
C LEU A 15 5.53 -3.58 -9.85
N VAL A 16 6.34 -3.21 -8.86
CA VAL A 16 5.91 -2.31 -7.76
C VAL A 16 5.42 -0.97 -8.31
N LEU A 17 6.18 -0.36 -9.22
CA LEU A 17 5.81 0.93 -9.82
C LEU A 17 4.53 0.82 -10.65
N ALA A 18 4.38 -0.22 -11.46
CA ALA A 18 3.16 -0.45 -12.23
C ALA A 18 1.94 -0.65 -11.31
N GLY A 19 2.09 -1.45 -10.25
CA GLY A 19 1.07 -1.62 -9.23
C GLY A 19 0.70 -0.31 -8.53
N ALA A 20 1.70 0.47 -8.11
CA ALA A 20 1.48 1.76 -7.45
C ALA A 20 0.79 2.78 -8.37
N LEU A 21 1.10 2.80 -9.66
CA LEU A 21 0.43 3.69 -10.62
C LEU A 21 -1.03 3.30 -10.88
N LEU A 22 -1.34 2.00 -10.83
CA LEU A 22 -2.62 1.45 -11.29
C LEU A 22 -3.54 0.97 -10.17
N HIS A 23 -3.11 0.96 -8.91
CA HIS A 23 -3.89 0.42 -7.77
C HIS A 23 -5.30 1.00 -7.69
N ASP A 24 -5.45 2.30 -7.96
CA ASP A 24 -6.71 3.05 -7.90
C ASP A 24 -7.32 3.32 -9.29
N ILE A 25 -6.91 2.61 -10.36
CA ILE A 25 -7.35 2.89 -11.75
C ILE A 25 -8.87 2.91 -11.93
N ALA A 26 -9.61 2.11 -11.15
CA ALA A 26 -11.07 2.03 -11.20
C ALA A 26 -11.76 2.90 -10.13
N LYS A 27 -11.04 3.76 -9.41
CA LYS A 27 -11.63 4.60 -8.37
C LYS A 27 -12.67 5.56 -8.91
N THR A 28 -12.33 6.31 -9.97
CA THR A 28 -13.24 7.26 -10.62
C THR A 28 -14.55 6.62 -11.09
N PRO A 29 -14.55 5.51 -11.86
CA PRO A 29 -15.79 4.87 -12.26
C PRO A 29 -16.58 4.23 -11.10
N CYS A 30 -15.94 3.92 -9.96
CA CYS A 30 -16.62 3.38 -8.77
C CYS A 30 -16.96 4.45 -7.70
N LEU A 31 -16.82 5.76 -8.00
CA LEU A 31 -17.05 6.82 -7.00
C LEU A 31 -18.47 6.88 -6.45
N ASP A 32 -19.46 6.42 -7.22
CA ASP A 32 -20.87 6.34 -6.81
C ASP A 32 -21.16 5.14 -5.89
N GLY A 33 -20.15 4.32 -5.59
CA GLY A 33 -20.28 3.12 -4.77
C GLY A 33 -20.89 1.92 -5.51
N SER A 34 -21.06 2.00 -6.83
CA SER A 34 -21.66 0.93 -7.64
C SER A 34 -20.75 -0.29 -7.83
N CYS A 35 -19.44 -0.17 -7.56
CA CYS A 35 -18.48 -1.25 -7.71
C CYS A 35 -17.37 -1.24 -6.65
N ASP A 36 -16.79 -2.43 -6.45
CA ASP A 36 -15.51 -2.59 -5.77
C ASP A 36 -14.39 -2.18 -6.75
N HIS A 37 -13.71 -1.06 -6.44
CA HIS A 37 -12.68 -0.51 -7.32
C HIS A 37 -11.43 -1.39 -7.42
N ALA A 38 -11.10 -2.16 -6.39
CA ALA A 38 -9.96 -3.06 -6.44
C ALA A 38 -10.25 -4.23 -7.38
N ALA A 39 -11.45 -4.84 -7.26
CA ALA A 39 -11.89 -5.92 -8.13
C ALA A 39 -12.05 -5.45 -9.59
N PHE A 40 -12.70 -4.30 -9.81
CA PHE A 40 -12.89 -3.78 -11.17
C PHE A 40 -11.58 -3.33 -11.80
N GLY A 41 -10.69 -2.69 -11.02
CA GLY A 41 -9.36 -2.30 -11.48
C GLY A 41 -8.50 -3.49 -11.88
N ALA A 42 -8.57 -4.60 -11.14
CA ALA A 42 -7.91 -5.84 -11.50
C ALA A 42 -8.43 -6.41 -12.84
N GLU A 43 -9.74 -6.35 -13.08
CA GLU A 43 -10.34 -6.78 -14.35
C GLU A 43 -9.91 -5.88 -15.52
N ILE A 44 -9.77 -4.57 -15.31
CA ILE A 44 -9.17 -3.67 -16.31
C ILE A 44 -7.74 -4.15 -16.63
N CYS A 45 -6.90 -4.34 -15.62
CA CYS A 45 -5.50 -4.77 -15.84
C CYS A 45 -5.42 -6.10 -16.60
N LYS A 46 -6.24 -7.09 -16.26
CA LYS A 46 -6.30 -8.38 -16.96
C LYS A 46 -6.68 -8.24 -18.43
N ARG A 47 -7.74 -7.49 -18.73
CA ARG A 47 -8.20 -7.25 -20.11
C ARG A 47 -7.16 -6.55 -20.98
N HIS A 48 -6.25 -5.80 -20.36
CA HIS A 48 -5.14 -5.13 -21.03
C HIS A 48 -3.83 -5.94 -21.04
N GLY A 49 -3.84 -7.20 -20.59
CA GLY A 49 -2.68 -8.09 -20.65
C GLY A 49 -1.68 -7.95 -19.50
N TYR A 50 -2.11 -7.41 -18.35
CA TYR A 50 -1.26 -7.22 -17.16
C TYR A 50 -1.76 -8.04 -15.95
N PRO A 51 -1.76 -9.38 -16.01
CA PRO A 51 -2.28 -10.22 -14.93
C PRO A 51 -1.51 -10.12 -13.60
N GLU A 52 -0.20 -9.87 -13.64
CA GLU A 52 0.64 -9.69 -12.45
C GLU A 52 0.29 -8.40 -11.72
N VAL A 53 0.11 -7.31 -12.47
CA VAL A 53 -0.36 -6.02 -11.92
C VAL A 53 -1.79 -6.15 -11.39
N ALA A 54 -2.65 -6.89 -12.08
CA ALA A 54 -4.01 -7.14 -11.60
C ALA A 54 -4.04 -7.79 -10.22
N GLY A 55 -3.07 -8.68 -9.91
CA GLY A 55 -2.91 -9.25 -8.58
C GLY A 55 -2.55 -8.23 -7.51
N ILE A 56 -1.84 -7.16 -7.85
CA ILE A 56 -1.54 -6.05 -6.93
C ILE A 56 -2.79 -5.19 -6.74
N VAL A 57 -3.41 -4.78 -7.85
CA VAL A 57 -4.60 -3.91 -7.85
C VAL A 57 -5.75 -4.54 -7.07
N LYS A 58 -5.96 -5.85 -7.19
CA LYS A 58 -7.04 -6.56 -6.49
C LYS A 58 -6.94 -6.48 -4.96
N GLU A 59 -5.72 -6.39 -4.42
CA GLU A 59 -5.45 -6.60 -3.00
C GLU A 59 -4.84 -5.38 -2.29
N HIS A 60 -4.70 -4.25 -2.98
CA HIS A 60 -4.10 -3.04 -2.39
C HIS A 60 -4.89 -2.50 -1.19
N VAL A 61 -6.21 -2.71 -1.15
CA VAL A 61 -7.06 -2.31 0.00
C VAL A 61 -6.95 -3.33 1.14
N ILE A 62 -7.14 -4.61 0.82
CA ILE A 62 -7.16 -5.76 1.74
C ILE A 62 -6.35 -6.89 1.11
N LEU A 63 -5.30 -7.34 1.81
CA LEU A 63 -4.54 -8.53 1.42
C LEU A 63 -5.35 -9.80 1.69
N GLN A 64 -5.31 -10.76 0.76
CA GLN A 64 -5.96 -12.06 0.95
C GLN A 64 -5.16 -12.97 1.89
N GLU A 65 -3.83 -12.85 1.84
CA GLU A 65 -2.89 -13.61 2.65
C GLU A 65 -2.11 -12.66 3.56
N HIS A 66 -1.85 -13.09 4.78
CA HIS A 66 -1.05 -12.36 5.75
C HIS A 66 -0.08 -13.35 6.40
N ASP A 67 1.23 -13.16 6.18
CA ASP A 67 2.26 -14.12 6.56
C ASP A 67 3.37 -13.45 7.41
N PRO A 68 3.14 -13.30 8.73
CA PRO A 68 4.10 -12.68 9.64
C PRO A 68 5.48 -13.35 9.64
N ALA A 69 5.53 -14.69 9.54
CA ALA A 69 6.79 -15.43 9.56
C ALA A 69 7.66 -15.10 8.34
N ARG A 70 7.03 -14.92 7.17
CA ARG A 70 7.74 -14.47 5.97
C ARG A 70 8.19 -13.01 6.08
N TYR A 71 7.40 -12.14 6.71
CA TYR A 71 7.78 -10.73 6.94
C TYR A 71 8.99 -10.61 7.87
N GLU A 72 9.04 -11.41 8.95
CA GLU A 72 10.21 -11.49 9.85
C GLU A 72 11.48 -11.95 9.11
N SER A 73 11.32 -12.74 8.05
CA SER A 73 12.42 -13.15 7.17
C SER A 73 12.80 -12.07 6.12
N GLY A 74 12.13 -10.91 6.15
CA GLY A 74 12.37 -9.78 5.24
C GLY A 74 11.94 -10.01 3.80
N LEU A 75 11.01 -10.93 3.58
CA LEU A 75 10.51 -11.27 2.25
C LEU A 75 9.15 -10.61 2.02
N PHE A 76 9.10 -9.63 1.11
CA PHE A 76 7.88 -8.88 0.78
C PHE A 76 7.59 -8.96 -0.72
N THR A 77 6.34 -9.17 -1.06
CA THR A 77 5.87 -9.14 -2.45
C THR A 77 5.63 -7.70 -2.92
N ALA A 78 5.60 -7.49 -4.24
CA ALA A 78 5.25 -6.17 -4.79
C ALA A 78 3.87 -5.68 -4.33
N ARG A 79 2.92 -6.60 -4.18
CA ARG A 79 1.57 -6.34 -3.67
C ARG A 79 1.59 -5.80 -2.25
N GLU A 80 2.33 -6.44 -1.35
CA GLU A 80 2.48 -6.02 0.04
C GLU A 80 3.10 -4.62 0.16
N ILE A 81 4.16 -4.37 -0.62
CA ILE A 81 4.79 -3.04 -0.64
C ILE A 81 3.80 -1.96 -1.08
N VAL A 82 3.00 -2.21 -2.12
CA VAL A 82 1.96 -1.26 -2.56
C VAL A 82 0.84 -1.11 -1.53
N TYR A 83 0.39 -2.20 -0.92
CA TYR A 83 -0.63 -2.20 0.14
C TYR A 83 -0.20 -1.34 1.35
N TYR A 84 1.07 -1.41 1.76
CA TYR A 84 1.63 -0.58 2.81
C TYR A 84 1.77 0.87 2.38
N ALA A 85 2.38 1.11 1.21
CA ALA A 85 2.64 2.45 0.70
C ALA A 85 1.36 3.27 0.55
N ASP A 86 0.27 2.67 0.05
CA ASP A 86 -1.05 3.33 -0.06
C ASP A 86 -1.58 3.81 1.32
N LYS A 87 -1.39 3.02 2.37
CA LYS A 87 -1.82 3.39 3.74
C LYS A 87 -0.90 4.42 4.39
N ARG A 88 0.30 4.62 3.86
CA ARG A 88 1.25 5.64 4.32
C ARG A 88 1.13 6.96 3.57
N VAL A 89 0.18 7.12 2.65
CA VAL A 89 -0.02 8.36 1.91
C VAL A 89 -1.44 8.88 2.04
N ARG A 90 -1.56 10.20 2.27
CA ARG A 90 -2.83 10.92 2.15
C ARG A 90 -2.60 12.14 1.25
N HIS A 91 -3.30 12.17 0.11
CA HIS A 91 -3.08 13.15 -0.95
C HIS A 91 -1.62 13.14 -1.44
N ALA A 92 -0.81 14.09 -0.99
CA ALA A 92 0.59 14.23 -1.38
C ALA A 92 1.54 14.18 -0.17
N GLN A 93 1.05 13.72 0.99
CA GLN A 93 1.81 13.70 2.24
C GLN A 93 1.97 12.27 2.75
N ILE A 94 3.16 11.95 3.24
CA ILE A 94 3.38 10.74 4.03
C ILE A 94 2.73 10.95 5.40
N VAL A 95 1.94 9.97 5.85
CA VAL A 95 1.23 10.00 7.13
C VAL A 95 1.48 8.71 7.89
N SER A 96 1.35 8.73 9.22
CA SER A 96 1.41 7.50 9.99
C SER A 96 0.20 6.60 9.74
N LEU A 97 0.35 5.29 9.97
CA LEU A 97 -0.78 4.35 9.90
C LEU A 97 -1.90 4.72 10.88
N LYS A 98 -1.56 5.27 12.05
CA LYS A 98 -2.54 5.80 13.01
C LYS A 98 -3.36 6.96 12.42
N GLN A 99 -2.69 7.96 11.86
CA GLN A 99 -3.36 9.10 11.22
C GLN A 99 -4.24 8.65 10.04
N ARG A 100 -3.75 7.68 9.26
CA ARG A 100 -4.52 7.12 8.14
C ARG A 100 -5.74 6.34 8.65
N LEU A 101 -5.59 5.52 9.69
CA LEU A 101 -6.70 4.78 10.31
C LEU A 101 -7.81 5.71 10.79
N GLU A 102 -7.46 6.77 11.52
CA GLU A 102 -8.41 7.79 12.00
C GLU A 102 -9.16 8.43 10.83
N TYR A 103 -8.45 8.79 9.76
CA TYR A 103 -9.06 9.30 8.54
C TYR A 103 -10.02 8.29 7.89
N ILE A 104 -9.61 7.02 7.72
CA ILE A 104 -10.42 6.01 7.06
C ILE A 104 -11.68 5.67 7.87
N ILE A 105 -11.59 5.56 9.21
CA ILE A 105 -12.76 5.38 10.07
C ILE A 105 -13.75 6.53 9.90
N ASN A 106 -13.27 7.77 9.93
CA ASN A 106 -14.14 8.95 9.82
C ASN A 106 -14.80 9.07 8.44
N GLN A 107 -14.11 8.68 7.36
CA GLN A 107 -14.62 8.82 6.00
C GLN A 107 -15.44 7.62 5.52
N TYR A 108 -15.09 6.39 5.91
CA TYR A 108 -15.63 5.15 5.34
C TYR A 108 -16.24 4.20 6.38
N GLY A 109 -16.12 4.53 7.67
CA GLY A 109 -16.65 3.73 8.75
C GLY A 109 -18.18 3.73 8.82
N ASN A 110 -18.84 4.78 8.31
CA ASN A 110 -20.30 4.94 8.25
C ASN A 110 -21.00 4.75 9.62
N ASN A 111 -20.30 5.00 10.73
CA ASN A 111 -20.75 4.69 12.10
C ASN A 111 -21.16 3.22 12.32
N ASP A 112 -20.68 2.31 11.47
CA ASP A 112 -20.95 0.88 11.57
C ASP A 112 -19.85 0.20 12.41
N PRO A 113 -20.17 -0.35 13.59
CA PRO A 113 -19.18 -1.01 14.44
C PRO A 113 -18.47 -2.19 13.78
N LYS A 114 -19.14 -2.93 12.89
CA LYS A 114 -18.54 -4.07 12.18
C LYS A 114 -17.52 -3.57 11.16
N ARG A 115 -17.86 -2.53 10.39
CA ARG A 115 -16.90 -1.90 9.46
C ARG A 115 -15.71 -1.32 10.21
N HIS A 116 -15.96 -0.66 11.35
CA HIS A 116 -14.88 -0.14 12.18
C HIS A 116 -13.95 -1.24 12.68
N ALA A 117 -14.48 -2.40 13.07
CA ALA A 117 -13.67 -3.55 13.49
C ALA A 117 -12.80 -4.08 12.33
N LEU A 118 -13.39 -4.31 11.15
CA LEU A 118 -12.68 -4.78 9.96
C LEU A 118 -11.57 -3.81 9.51
N ILE A 119 -11.84 -2.50 9.56
CA ILE A 119 -10.84 -1.47 9.25
C ILE A 119 -9.68 -1.55 10.24
N ARG A 120 -9.96 -1.67 11.55
CA ARG A 120 -8.89 -1.78 12.57
C ARG A 120 -8.05 -3.04 12.37
N GLU A 121 -8.68 -4.19 12.15
CA GLU A 121 -7.98 -5.45 11.89
C GLU A 121 -7.04 -5.34 10.67
N ASN A 122 -7.50 -4.71 9.58
CA ASN A 122 -6.67 -4.48 8.40
C ASN A 122 -5.45 -3.59 8.71
N PHE A 123 -5.63 -2.56 9.55
CA PHE A 123 -4.53 -1.69 9.98
C PHE A 123 -3.57 -2.38 10.96
N GLU A 124 -4.05 -3.27 11.83
CA GLU A 124 -3.20 -4.08 12.71
C GLU A 124 -2.28 -5.00 11.90
N ARG A 125 -2.82 -5.66 10.86
CA ARG A 125 -2.01 -6.43 9.90
C ARG A 125 -0.98 -5.56 9.20
N CYS A 126 -1.37 -4.35 8.80
CA CYS A 126 -0.45 -3.39 8.18
C CYS A 126 0.66 -2.91 9.13
N LEU A 127 0.37 -2.79 10.44
CA LEU A 127 1.35 -2.42 11.46
C LEU A 127 2.40 -3.50 11.66
N GLN A 128 2.00 -4.78 11.71
CA GLN A 128 2.96 -5.90 11.78
C GLN A 128 3.91 -5.89 10.58
N MET A 129 3.42 -5.54 9.40
CA MET A 129 4.25 -5.39 8.22
C MET A 129 5.16 -4.15 8.29
N GLU A 130 4.67 -3.02 8.83
CA GLU A 130 5.51 -1.83 9.09
C GLU A 130 6.66 -2.16 10.04
N GLU A 131 6.39 -2.88 11.14
CA GLU A 131 7.41 -3.31 12.09
C GLU A 131 8.48 -4.17 11.40
N ALA A 132 8.06 -5.17 10.60
CA ALA A 132 8.98 -6.04 9.89
C ALA A 132 9.80 -5.32 8.81
N ILE A 133 9.19 -4.40 8.04
CA ILE A 133 9.91 -3.60 7.03
C ILE A 133 10.99 -2.75 7.71
N PHE A 134 10.63 -2.06 8.79
CA PHE A 134 11.53 -1.09 9.42
C PHE A 134 12.55 -1.72 10.36
N ALA A 135 12.36 -2.96 10.80
CA ALA A 135 13.40 -3.75 11.46
C ALA A 135 14.63 -3.98 10.56
N LEU A 136 14.47 -3.87 9.23
CA LEU A 136 15.52 -4.06 8.24
C LEU A 136 16.15 -2.74 7.75
N LEU A 137 15.66 -1.60 8.23
CA LEU A 137 16.08 -0.28 7.78
C LEU A 137 16.82 0.47 8.89
N PRO A 138 17.78 1.36 8.55
CA PRO A 138 18.53 2.13 9.52
C PRO A 138 17.77 3.36 10.06
N PHE A 139 16.45 3.44 9.82
CA PHE A 139 15.58 4.53 10.23
C PHE A 139 14.19 3.99 10.56
N THR A 140 13.37 4.79 11.24
CA THR A 140 12.05 4.44 11.75
C THR A 140 10.91 4.85 10.81
N PRO A 141 9.68 4.33 10.98
CA PRO A 141 8.52 4.75 10.18
C PRO A 141 8.20 6.24 10.27
N VAL A 142 8.62 6.91 11.36
CA VAL A 142 8.44 8.36 11.54
C VAL A 142 9.42 9.14 10.67
N GLU A 143 10.60 8.60 10.44
CA GLU A 143 11.65 9.26 9.67
C GLU A 143 11.49 9.08 8.15
N LEU A 144 10.58 8.22 7.70
CA LEU A 144 10.37 7.86 6.29
C LEU A 144 10.30 9.09 5.35
N GLU A 145 9.64 10.16 5.76
CA GLU A 145 9.51 11.38 4.95
C GLU A 145 10.87 12.04 4.64
N TYR A 146 11.85 11.93 5.53
CA TYR A 146 13.19 12.47 5.32
C TYR A 146 14.04 11.61 4.38
N HIS A 147 13.62 10.36 4.14
CA HIS A 147 14.30 9.41 3.25
C HIS A 147 13.66 9.31 1.86
N VAL A 148 12.44 9.84 1.68
CA VAL A 148 11.73 9.84 0.40
C VAL A 148 11.86 11.22 -0.26
N HIS A 149 12.48 11.26 -1.45
CA HIS A 149 12.61 12.48 -2.22
C HIS A 149 11.36 12.67 -3.10
N PHE A 150 10.47 13.58 -2.71
CA PHE A 150 9.42 14.04 -3.62
C PHE A 150 10.02 15.01 -4.64
N PRO A 151 9.87 14.78 -5.96
CA PRO A 151 10.12 15.84 -6.92
C PRO A 151 9.15 16.98 -6.58
N LYS A 152 9.67 18.19 -6.37
CA LYS A 152 8.83 19.38 -6.17
C LYS A 152 7.87 19.46 -7.36
N GLY A 153 6.58 19.27 -7.09
CA GLY A 153 5.55 19.52 -8.09
C GLY A 153 5.63 20.98 -8.56
N PRO A 154 5.10 21.30 -9.76
CA PRO A 154 5.04 22.68 -10.20
C PRO A 154 4.34 23.51 -9.13
N THR A 155 5.01 24.56 -8.65
CA THR A 155 4.36 25.58 -7.82
C THR A 155 3.15 26.07 -8.59
N LYS A 156 1.96 25.96 -7.99
CA LYS A 156 0.74 26.54 -8.56
C LYS A 156 1.06 28.02 -8.80
N LYS A 157 1.20 28.42 -10.07
CA LYS A 157 0.96 29.81 -10.44
C LYS A 157 -0.49 30.07 -10.06
N GLU A 158 -0.68 31.02 -9.14
CA GLU A 158 -1.97 31.59 -8.81
C GLU A 158 -2.72 31.87 -10.12
N ARG A 159 -3.92 31.31 -10.23
CA ARG A 159 -4.92 31.69 -11.23
C ARG A 159 -6.03 32.42 -10.50
#